data_AF-A0A7X9HRB5-F1
#
_entry.id   AF-A0A7X9HRB5-F1
#
_cell.length_a   1.000
_cell.length_b   1.000
_cell.length_c   1.000
_cell.angle_alpha   90.00
_cell.angle_beta   90.00
_cell.angle_gamma   90.00
#
_symmetry.space_group_name_H-M   'P 1'
#
loop_
_entity.id
_entity.type
_entity.pdbx_description
1 polymer ?
#
loop_
_entity_poly.entity_id
_entity_poly.type
_entity_poly.pdbx_seq_one_letter_code
_entity_poly.pdbx_strand_id
1 'polypeptide(L)'
;MQPVNNKSLLHFIFDQMEKLDRGEITAEAGQVQAKLASQANNSLMYELKRADIQMRLATHNGIFKDGLKIREVEGKNFEENLP
;
A
#
# COMPACT_ATOMS: atom_id res chain seq x y z
N MET A 1 -12.94 8.32 -4.81
CA MET A 1 -12.28 8.22 -3.49
C MET A 1 -11.63 9.56 -3.16
N GLN A 2 -11.57 9.95 -1.90
CA GLN A 2 -10.71 11.06 -1.48
C GLN A 2 -9.24 10.68 -1.75
N PRO A 3 -8.39 11.60 -2.23
CA PRO A 3 -6.96 11.33 -2.36
C PRO A 3 -6.39 10.93 -0.99
N VAL A 4 -5.74 9.77 -0.92
CA VAL A 4 -5.11 9.25 0.30
C VAL A 4 -3.60 9.18 0.10
N ASN A 5 -2.86 9.76 1.03
CA ASN A 5 -1.42 9.62 1.21
C ASN A 5 -1.09 9.07 2.61
N ASN A 6 0.19 8.75 2.86
CA ASN A 6 0.63 8.22 4.17
C ASN A 6 0.20 9.10 5.36
N LYS A 7 0.26 10.43 5.21
CA LYS A 7 -0.14 11.36 6.28
C LYS A 7 -1.63 11.26 6.58
N SER A 8 -2.47 11.20 5.55
CA SER A 8 -3.93 11.04 5.72
C SER A 8 -4.32 9.66 6.26
N LEU A 9 -3.59 8.60 5.91
CA LEU A 9 -3.81 7.26 6.48
C LEU A 9 -3.46 7.23 7.97
N LEU A 10 -2.33 7.85 8.35
CA LEU A 10 -1.92 7.94 9.75
C LEU A 10 -2.90 8.79 10.57
N HIS A 11 -3.33 9.92 10.02
CA HIS A 11 -4.37 10.76 10.62
C HIS A 11 -5.66 9.99 10.84
N PHE A 12 -6.10 9.19 9.85
CA PHE A 12 -7.28 8.34 9.98
C PHE A 12 -7.15 7.35 11.15
N ILE A 13 -5.98 6.71 11.32
CA ILE A 13 -5.73 5.78 12.44
C ILE A 13 -5.83 6.51 13.78
N PHE A 14 -5.21 7.68 13.92
CA PHE A 14 -5.28 8.46 15.16
C PHE A 14 -6.71 8.92 15.46
N ASP A 15 -7.47 9.35 14.46
CA ASP A 15 -8.89 9.68 14.59
C ASP A 15 -9.70 8.47 15.08
N GLN A 16 -9.40 7.24 14.63
CA GLN A 16 -10.07 6.03 15.17
C GLN A 16 -9.72 5.78 16.64
N MET A 17 -8.48 6.06 17.06
CA MET A 17 -8.08 5.95 18.47
C MET A 17 -8.82 6.96 19.35
N GLU A 18 -8.95 8.21 18.89
CA GLU A 18 -9.73 9.23 19.61
C GLU A 18 -11.22 8.88 19.68
N LYS A 19 -11.79 8.37 18.59
CA LYS A 19 -13.18 7.89 18.55
C LYS A 19 -13.43 6.75 19.53
N LEU A 20 -12.46 5.86 19.68
CA LEU A 20 -12.54 4.78 20.66
C LEU A 20 -12.51 5.34 22.09
N ASP A 21 -11.63 6.30 22.38
CA ASP A 21 -11.54 6.96 23.70
C ASP A 21 -12.83 7.71 24.05
N ARG A 22 -13.46 8.38 23.07
CA ARG A 22 -14.76 9.05 23.23
C ARG A 22 -15.97 8.11 23.24
N GLY A 23 -15.77 6.81 23.03
CA GLY A 23 -16.85 5.82 22.95
C GLY A 23 -17.74 5.94 21.71
N GLU A 24 -17.28 6.66 20.68
CA GLU A 24 -17.99 6.82 19.40
C GLU A 24 -17.96 5.55 18.55
N ILE A 25 -16.95 4.69 18.77
CA ILE A 25 -16.84 3.37 18.14
C ILE A 25 -16.60 2.30 19.20
N THR A 26 -17.00 1.06 18.90
CA THR A 26 -16.71 -0.09 19.76
C THR A 26 -15.26 -0.56 19.57
N ALA A 27 -14.72 -1.26 20.57
CA ALA A 27 -13.41 -1.90 20.47
C ALA A 27 -13.34 -2.88 19.27
N GLU A 28 -14.44 -3.58 18.97
CA GLU A 28 -14.51 -4.48 17.81
C GLU A 28 -14.39 -3.71 16.49
N ALA A 29 -15.13 -2.62 16.32
CA ALA A 29 -15.04 -1.77 15.13
C ALA A 29 -13.62 -1.19 14.94
N GLY A 30 -13.02 -0.69 16.04
CA GLY A 30 -11.64 -0.21 16.03
C GLY A 30 -10.62 -1.29 15.62
N GLN A 31 -10.79 -2.53 16.10
CA GLN A 31 -9.94 -3.66 15.70
C GLN A 31 -10.05 -3.99 14.22
N VAL A 32 -11.26 -4.00 13.65
CA VAL A 32 -11.47 -4.25 12.21
C VAL A 32 -10.83 -3.14 11.37
N GLN A 33 -11.02 -1.87 11.76
CA GLN A 33 -10.41 -0.74 11.07
C GLN A 33 -8.87 -0.77 11.14
N ALA A 34 -8.29 -1.12 12.28
CA ALA A 34 -6.84 -1.29 12.43
C ALA A 34 -6.29 -2.38 11.50
N LYS A 35 -7.02 -3.50 11.35
CA LYS A 35 -6.65 -4.57 10.40
C LYS A 35 -6.68 -4.08 8.96
N LEU A 36 -7.73 -3.33 8.55
CA LEU A 36 -7.81 -2.77 7.20
C LEU A 36 -6.68 -1.77 6.94
N ALA A 37 -6.37 -0.89 7.89
CA ALA A 37 -5.27 0.06 7.78
C ALA A 37 -3.90 -0.64 7.64
N SER A 38 -3.71 -1.75 8.37
CA SER A 38 -2.51 -2.59 8.24
C SER A 38 -2.39 -3.22 6.85
N GLN A 39 -3.49 -3.71 6.27
CA GLN A 39 -3.49 -4.23 4.89
C GLN A 39 -3.18 -3.14 3.86
N ALA A 40 -3.72 -1.93 4.03
CA ALA A 40 -3.38 -0.80 3.18
C ALA A 40 -1.88 -0.46 3.26
N ASN A 41 -1.31 -0.44 4.47
CA ASN A 41 0.13 -0.21 4.67
C ASN A 41 0.99 -1.30 4.01
N ASN A 42 0.57 -2.56 4.04
CA ASN A 42 1.28 -3.64 3.35
C ASN A 42 1.32 -3.42 1.83
N SER A 43 0.25 -2.90 1.23
CA SER A 43 0.22 -2.53 -0.19
C SER A 43 1.24 -1.45 -0.52
N LEU A 44 1.27 -0.38 0.28
CA LEU A 44 2.22 0.73 0.10
C LEU A 44 3.68 0.26 0.28
N MET A 45 3.90 -0.63 1.25
CA MET A 45 5.22 -1.20 1.48
C MET A 45 5.63 -2.18 0.37
N TYR A 46 4.68 -2.84 -0.29
CA TYR A 46 4.97 -3.63 -1.47
C TYR A 46 5.46 -2.73 -2.62
N GLU A 47 4.81 -1.60 -2.88
CA GLU A 47 5.22 -0.65 -3.92
C GLU A 47 6.63 -0.12 -3.70
N LEU A 48 6.96 0.29 -2.48
CA LEU A 48 8.30 0.75 -2.11
C LEU A 48 9.36 -0.35 -2.29
N LYS A 49 9.07 -1.60 -1.87
CA LYS A 49 9.97 -2.73 -2.09
C LYS A 49 10.15 -3.04 -3.57
N ARG A 50 9.08 -2.94 -4.36
CA ARG A 50 9.13 -3.14 -5.81
C ARG A 50 10.03 -2.11 -6.48
N ALA A 51 9.93 -0.84 -6.09
CA ALA A 51 10.81 0.22 -6.57
C ALA A 51 12.28 -0.03 -6.23
N ASP A 52 12.59 -0.40 -4.98
CA ASP A 52 13.96 -0.76 -4.56
C ASP A 52 14.52 -1.93 -5.39
N ILE A 53 13.72 -3.00 -5.55
CA ILE A 53 14.13 -4.16 -6.34
C ILE A 53 14.39 -3.75 -7.78
N GLN A 54 13.54 -2.93 -8.40
CA GLN A 54 13.75 -2.44 -9.76
C GLN A 54 15.06 -1.67 -9.91
N MET A 55 15.41 -0.80 -8.95
CA MET A 55 16.68 -0.07 -8.95
C MET A 55 17.88 -1.01 -8.86
N ARG A 56 17.80 -2.03 -7.98
CA ARG A 56 18.86 -3.04 -7.81
C ARG A 56 19.00 -3.92 -9.05
N LEU A 57 17.89 -4.23 -9.70
CA LEU A 57 17.84 -5.05 -10.91
C LEU A 57 18.43 -4.29 -12.10
N ALA A 58 18.13 -2.99 -12.25
CA ALA A 58 18.76 -2.13 -13.24
C ALA A 58 20.29 -2.07 -13.05
N THR A 59 20.74 -1.97 -11.80
CA THR A 59 22.18 -2.00 -11.46
C THR A 59 22.82 -3.34 -11.84
N HIS A 60 22.18 -4.46 -11.47
CA HIS A 60 22.64 -5.81 -11.83
C HIS A 60 22.75 -5.99 -13.35
N ASN A 61 21.69 -5.64 -14.08
CA ASN A 61 21.65 -5.79 -15.54
C ASN A 61 22.71 -4.91 -16.22
N GLY A 62 23.01 -3.72 -15.68
CA GLY A 62 24.08 -2.86 -16.19
C GLY A 62 25.48 -3.46 -16.02
N ILE A 63 25.74 -4.15 -14.91
CA ILE A 63 27.05 -4.77 -14.61
C ILE A 63 27.23 -6.08 -15.40
N PHE A 64 26.23 -6.95 -15.34
CA PHE A 64 26.33 -8.32 -15.86
C PHE A 64 25.82 -8.45 -17.30
N LYS A 65 25.30 -7.37 -17.90
CA LYS A 65 24.63 -7.37 -19.21
C LYS A 65 23.51 -8.41 -19.29
N ASP A 66 22.80 -8.59 -18.18
CA ASP A 66 21.70 -9.53 -18.04
C ASP A 66 20.35 -8.86 -18.39
N GLY A 67 19.33 -9.67 -18.64
CA GLY A 67 17.99 -9.26 -19.01
C GLY A 67 16.92 -9.66 -18.01
N LEU A 68 17.29 -9.84 -16.73
CA LEU A 68 16.36 -10.21 -15.67
C LEU A 68 15.22 -9.20 -15.58
N LYS A 69 14.02 -9.70 -15.25
CA LYS A 69 12.82 -8.90 -15.07
C LYS A 69 12.05 -9.42 -13.87
N ILE A 70 11.43 -8.50 -13.13
CA ILE A 70 10.44 -8.87 -12.11
C ILE A 70 9.23 -9.46 -12.84
N ARG A 71 8.68 -10.57 -12.31
CA ARG A 71 7.42 -11.11 -12.80
C ARG A 71 6.29 -10.13 -12.45
N GLU A 72 5.53 -9.72 -13.44
CA GLU A 72 4.32 -8.93 -13.22
C GLU A 72 3.26 -9.81 -12.54
N VAL A 73 2.93 -9.45 -11.31
CA VAL A 73 1.88 -10.08 -10.49
C VAL A 73 0.62 -9.22 -10.41
N GLU A 74 0.77 -7.92 -10.64
CA GLU A 74 -0.33 -7.03 -11.00
C GLU A 74 -0.66 -7.38 -12.45
N GLY A 75 -1.82 -8.00 -12.69
CA GLY A 75 -2.26 -8.35 -14.04
C GLY A 75 -2.25 -7.13 -14.96
N LYS A 76 -2.42 -7.34 -16.28
CA LYS A 76 -2.70 -6.23 -17.22
C LYS A 76 -3.67 -5.27 -16.54
N ASN A 77 -3.33 -3.98 -16.49
CA ASN A 77 -4.23 -2.93 -16.01
C ASN A 77 -5.64 -3.28 -16.47
N PHE A 78 -6.63 -3.21 -15.57
CA PHE A 78 -8.02 -3.31 -15.98
C PHE A 78 -8.23 -2.19 -17.00
N GLU A 79 -8.10 -2.51 -18.28
CA GLU A 79 -8.26 -1.54 -19.35
C GLU A 79 -9.63 -0.89 -19.17
N GLU A 80 -9.65 0.42 -19.37
CA GLU A 80 -10.82 1.28 -19.35
C GLU A 80 -11.89 0.73 -20.31
N ASN A 81 -12.69 -0.23 -19.84
CA ASN A 81 -14.00 -0.50 -20.41
C ASN A 81 -14.98 0.50 -19.79
N LEU A 82 -14.78 1.78 -20.11
CA LEU A 82 -15.87 2.74 -20.12
C LEU A 82 -16.54 2.65 -21.50
N PRO A 83 -17.86 2.46 -21.58
CA PRO A 83 -18.60 2.41 -22.84
C PRO A 83 -18.54 3.73 -23.62
#